data_AF-A0AAC9WIT8-F1
#
_entry.id   AF-A0AAC9WIT8-F1
#
_cell.length_a   1.000
_cell.length_b   1.000
_cell.length_c   1.000
_cell.angle_alpha   90.00
_cell.angle_beta   90.00
_cell.angle_gamma   90.00
#
_symmetry.space_group_name_H-M   'P 1'
#
loop_
_entity.id
_entity.type
_entity.pdbx_description
1 polymer ?
#
loop_
_entity_poly.entity_id
_entity_poly.type
_entity_poly.pdbx_seq_one_letter_code
_entity_poly.pdbx_strand_id
1 'polypeptide(L)'
;MKKSGFNQLRTEVRDKVKQMKDPKRIIETIITVDGKVDIEIALQSLNFEQQAIYQHLDYAKCVFGDASPIEEKAMLCFGMTEYGRLLLGEKYFFDAYTQIWGYFIIPHETMTVIEQDIARLHAQEKWLYQTEVVPFFRQLSQQDVVKVLDAIKNKIDFMAPILLYYYDQTFTTFYHYNNLLRSLEGETTRFLLDDLATQDVSTWTTHERTFIFNMYAILQSGPPARGEEVNGVHFSLTYLSRYFKQKREDYQQVVNSPQTIGAVSLLTQAQMLAQLRDEVTEHAMIYRQINGLNLHKKERLIEKEALTAYTDQRLEAVLLQMLEVHTIEVYYAAFYHFIDQHRRSDRLQQLLETIVSYAIEATHSDIGMTRSFRQPYAYYCALKNNDIATICDWNQKMYFCCVIPSGTLIESFQGQPQMLTGILVAISKRMEYNSWHYTPGNFLNRVKNMERHYYFPPVMSDITTWSNQHHKGHVFADVKYAMRCPGTIQCPPYDLAAFYDLRLMRSTGNTYTEDDLMKALYYQRILGELYQAWFDFGMQTACTIDITAYDRAWYQQQYQQI
;
A
#
# COMPACT_ATOMS: atom_id res chain seq x y z
N MET A 1 2.50 10.08 23.49
CA MET A 1 2.83 9.69 22.10
C MET A 1 3.36 8.27 22.08
N LYS A 2 2.86 7.41 21.18
CA LYS A 2 3.34 6.03 21.04
C LYS A 2 4.73 6.02 20.40
N LYS A 3 5.66 5.22 20.95
CA LYS A 3 7.03 5.07 20.40
C LYS A 3 7.21 3.76 19.62
N SER A 4 6.31 2.80 19.78
CA SER A 4 6.38 1.49 19.15
C SER A 4 4.96 0.93 18.94
N GLY A 5 4.33 1.23 17.80
CA GLY A 5 2.93 0.85 17.55
C GLY A 5 2.72 -0.66 17.60
N PHE A 6 3.36 -1.41 16.70
CA PHE A 6 3.14 -2.84 16.58
C PHE A 6 3.64 -3.66 17.78
N ASN A 7 4.77 -3.29 18.41
CA ASN A 7 5.27 -4.00 19.60
C ASN A 7 4.31 -3.90 20.80
N GLN A 8 3.63 -2.76 20.95
CA GLN A 8 2.59 -2.62 21.96
C GLN A 8 1.43 -3.58 21.66
N LEU A 9 0.94 -3.57 20.42
CA LEU A 9 -0.15 -4.43 19.98
C LEU A 9 0.19 -5.93 20.13
N ARG A 10 1.43 -6.32 19.84
CA ARG A 10 1.94 -7.67 20.07
C ARG A 10 1.85 -8.08 21.55
N THR A 11 2.21 -7.16 22.45
CA THR A 11 2.13 -7.40 23.89
C THR A 11 0.68 -7.56 24.34
N GLU A 12 -0.22 -6.71 23.84
CA GLU A 12 -1.67 -6.78 24.12
C GLU A 12 -2.26 -8.12 23.65
N VAL A 13 -1.92 -8.57 22.43
CA VAL A 13 -2.35 -9.87 21.89
C VAL A 13 -1.82 -11.01 22.74
N ARG A 14 -0.52 -11.01 23.08
CA ARG A 14 0.10 -12.03 23.94
C ARG A 14 -0.60 -12.15 25.29
N ASP A 15 -0.84 -11.01 25.94
CA ASP A 15 -1.46 -10.98 27.27
C ASP A 15 -2.93 -11.44 27.21
N LYS A 16 -3.63 -11.18 26.10
CA LYS A 16 -4.99 -11.70 25.85
C LYS A 16 -4.99 -13.21 25.64
N VAL A 17 -4.12 -13.74 24.77
CA VAL A 17 -4.10 -15.18 24.49
C VAL A 17 -3.67 -15.99 25.71
N LYS A 18 -2.83 -15.44 26.60
CA LYS A 18 -2.42 -16.07 27.88
C LYS A 18 -3.61 -16.48 28.76
N GLN A 19 -4.75 -15.80 28.62
CA GLN A 19 -5.97 -16.07 29.39
C GLN A 19 -6.90 -17.08 28.68
N MET A 20 -6.60 -17.45 27.44
CA MET A 20 -7.40 -18.37 26.64
C MET A 20 -6.98 -19.82 26.89
N LYS A 21 -7.93 -20.74 26.70
CA LYS A 21 -7.70 -22.19 26.84
C LYS A 21 -7.83 -22.96 25.52
N ASP A 22 -8.60 -22.43 24.58
CA ASP A 22 -8.85 -23.02 23.27
C ASP A 22 -7.66 -22.75 22.33
N PRO A 23 -6.90 -23.79 21.93
CA PRO A 23 -5.75 -23.66 21.03
C PRO A 23 -6.08 -23.01 19.68
N LYS A 24 -7.22 -23.35 19.10
CA LYS A 24 -7.63 -22.83 17.80
C LYS A 24 -7.95 -21.34 17.92
N ARG A 25 -8.70 -20.96 18.94
CA ARG A 25 -9.01 -19.55 19.22
C ARG A 25 -7.77 -18.73 19.56
N ILE A 26 -6.78 -19.33 20.23
CA ILE A 26 -5.46 -18.72 20.44
C ILE A 26 -4.86 -18.37 19.08
N ILE A 27 -4.69 -19.35 18.19
CA ILE A 27 -4.08 -19.11 16.87
C ILE A 27 -4.86 -18.08 16.06
N GLU A 28 -6.19 -18.17 16.00
CA GLU A 28 -7.04 -17.17 15.34
C GLU A 28 -6.79 -15.76 15.89
N THR A 29 -6.68 -15.62 17.22
CA THR A 29 -6.42 -14.32 17.87
C THR A 29 -5.03 -13.80 17.51
N ILE A 30 -4.02 -14.66 17.40
CA ILE A 30 -2.66 -14.26 17.00
C ILE A 30 -2.66 -13.77 15.56
N ILE A 31 -3.11 -14.59 14.61
CA ILE A 31 -3.01 -14.29 13.17
C ILE A 31 -3.92 -13.12 12.75
N THR A 32 -5.04 -12.93 13.44
CA THR A 32 -5.93 -11.78 13.20
C THR A 32 -5.50 -10.53 13.95
N VAL A 33 -4.46 -10.62 14.79
CA VAL A 33 -4.02 -9.54 15.69
C VAL A 33 -5.19 -9.01 16.53
N ASP A 34 -5.91 -9.97 17.12
CA ASP A 34 -7.15 -9.77 17.84
C ASP A 34 -8.25 -9.09 17.00
N GLY A 35 -8.60 -9.74 15.88
CA GLY A 35 -9.71 -9.35 14.99
C GLY A 35 -9.45 -8.12 14.12
N LYS A 36 -8.22 -7.61 14.07
CA LYS A 36 -7.84 -6.42 13.28
C LYS A 36 -7.44 -6.74 11.85
N VAL A 37 -7.11 -8.00 11.58
CA VAL A 37 -6.94 -8.58 10.25
C VAL A 37 -8.08 -9.57 10.03
N ASP A 38 -8.68 -9.54 8.85
CA ASP A 38 -9.73 -10.48 8.45
C ASP A 38 -9.22 -11.93 8.51
N ILE A 39 -10.04 -12.84 9.04
CA ILE A 39 -9.63 -14.23 9.26
C ILE A 39 -9.35 -14.98 7.95
N GLU A 40 -10.09 -14.71 6.88
CA GLU A 40 -9.86 -15.37 5.58
C GLU A 40 -8.50 -14.97 5.00
N ILE A 41 -8.10 -13.71 5.20
CA ILE A 41 -6.77 -13.21 4.81
C ILE A 41 -5.70 -13.77 5.74
N ALA A 42 -5.93 -13.73 7.05
CA ALA A 42 -4.96 -14.19 8.05
C ALA A 42 -4.62 -15.68 7.89
N LEU A 43 -5.60 -16.54 7.58
CA LEU A 43 -5.37 -17.97 7.31
C LEU A 43 -4.50 -18.22 6.08
N GLN A 44 -4.44 -17.29 5.13
CA GLN A 44 -3.55 -17.42 3.96
C GLN A 44 -2.08 -17.25 4.31
N SER A 45 -1.75 -16.72 5.51
CA SER A 45 -0.37 -16.64 6.02
C SER A 45 0.21 -17.99 6.43
N LEU A 46 -0.65 -18.97 6.72
CA LEU A 46 -0.24 -20.28 7.20
C LEU A 46 0.42 -21.07 6.07
N ASN A 47 1.62 -21.61 6.33
CA ASN A 47 2.25 -22.57 5.43
C ASN A 47 1.53 -23.94 5.50
N PHE A 48 1.93 -24.92 4.69
CA PHE A 48 1.23 -26.22 4.64
C PHE A 48 1.24 -26.98 5.97
N GLU A 49 2.35 -26.95 6.71
CA GLU A 49 2.45 -27.51 8.05
C GLU A 49 1.49 -26.82 9.01
N GLN A 50 1.52 -25.49 9.05
CA GLN A 50 0.68 -24.67 9.91
C GLN A 50 -0.81 -24.84 9.59
N GLN A 51 -1.16 -24.99 8.31
CA GLN A 51 -2.53 -25.28 7.87
C GLN A 51 -3.00 -26.64 8.39
N ALA A 52 -2.17 -27.68 8.24
CA ALA A 52 -2.50 -29.02 8.75
C ALA A 52 -2.63 -29.00 10.27
N ILE A 53 -1.67 -28.39 10.99
CA ILE A 53 -1.75 -28.23 12.45
C ILE A 53 -3.04 -27.50 12.84
N TYR A 54 -3.33 -26.36 12.22
CA TYR A 54 -4.50 -25.53 12.52
C TYR A 54 -5.83 -26.30 12.39
N GLN A 55 -5.94 -27.20 11.41
CA GLN A 55 -7.12 -28.05 11.21
C GLN A 55 -7.35 -29.05 12.35
N HIS A 56 -6.32 -29.39 13.11
CA HIS A 56 -6.32 -30.42 14.15
C HIS A 56 -6.05 -29.89 15.57
N LEU A 57 -6.07 -28.56 15.75
CA LEU A 57 -5.83 -27.91 17.05
C LEU A 57 -6.92 -28.17 18.11
N ASP A 58 -8.10 -28.62 17.70
CA ASP A 58 -9.22 -28.92 18.61
C ASP A 58 -8.89 -30.04 19.62
N TYR A 59 -7.86 -30.86 19.34
CA TYR A 59 -7.38 -31.95 20.21
C TYR A 59 -6.18 -31.56 21.09
N ALA A 60 -5.66 -30.34 20.94
CA ALA A 60 -4.43 -29.93 21.61
C ALA A 60 -4.68 -29.41 23.05
N LYS A 61 -3.65 -29.50 23.90
CA LYS A 61 -3.60 -28.80 25.19
C LYS A 61 -2.58 -27.68 25.13
N CYS A 62 -2.97 -26.49 25.60
CA CYS A 62 -2.08 -25.32 25.61
C CYS A 62 -1.30 -25.19 26.92
N VAL A 63 0.00 -24.95 26.82
CA VAL A 63 0.90 -24.59 27.92
C VAL A 63 1.59 -23.28 27.58
N PHE A 64 1.36 -22.23 28.37
CA PHE A 64 2.03 -20.94 28.19
C PHE A 64 3.40 -20.90 28.88
N GLY A 65 4.40 -20.34 28.20
CA GLY A 65 5.77 -20.25 28.68
C GLY A 65 6.80 -20.35 27.55
N ASP A 66 7.99 -19.79 27.76
CA ASP A 66 9.14 -19.90 26.86
C ASP A 66 9.96 -21.16 27.11
N ALA A 67 9.99 -21.65 28.35
CA ALA A 67 10.60 -22.93 28.70
C ALA A 67 9.83 -24.12 28.12
N SER A 68 10.51 -24.91 27.28
CA SER A 68 9.96 -26.18 26.77
C SER A 68 9.62 -27.11 27.94
N PRO A 69 8.38 -27.62 28.05
CA PRO A 69 8.12 -28.80 28.87
C PRO A 69 9.14 -29.90 28.53
N ILE A 70 9.80 -30.44 29.55
CA ILE A 70 11.02 -31.25 29.40
C ILE A 70 10.71 -32.71 28.93
N GLU A 71 9.44 -33.13 28.93
CA GLU A 71 9.11 -34.57 28.93
C GLU A 71 8.12 -35.06 27.84
N GLU A 72 7.70 -34.23 26.88
CA GLU A 72 6.67 -34.64 25.90
C GLU A 72 7.16 -34.67 24.44
N LYS A 73 6.88 -35.76 23.72
CA LYS A 73 7.38 -36.05 22.36
C LYS A 73 6.53 -35.45 21.22
N ALA A 74 5.42 -34.79 21.50
CA ALA A 74 4.50 -34.24 20.50
C ALA A 74 4.10 -32.80 20.87
N MET A 75 5.08 -31.92 20.87
CA MET A 75 4.92 -30.52 21.25
C MET A 75 5.16 -29.59 20.06
N LEU A 76 4.22 -28.69 19.85
CA LEU A 76 4.33 -27.63 18.84
C LEU A 76 4.48 -26.29 19.55
N CYS A 77 5.54 -25.54 19.29
CA CYS A 77 5.65 -24.18 19.80
C CYS A 77 4.70 -23.25 19.03
N PHE A 78 4.25 -22.18 19.69
CA PHE A 78 3.56 -21.08 19.03
C PHE A 78 4.05 -19.72 19.52
N GLY A 79 3.88 -18.70 18.68
CA GLY A 79 4.37 -17.35 18.94
C GLY A 79 4.22 -16.43 17.74
N MET A 80 4.97 -15.33 17.73
CA MET A 80 4.91 -14.36 16.64
C MET A 80 6.24 -13.62 16.46
N THR A 81 6.58 -13.29 15.22
CA THR A 81 7.72 -12.41 14.91
C THR A 81 7.41 -10.94 15.22
N GLU A 82 8.45 -10.10 15.30
CA GLU A 82 8.29 -8.64 15.42
C GLU A 82 7.58 -7.98 14.24
N TYR A 83 7.55 -8.64 13.07
CA TYR A 83 6.84 -8.17 11.89
C TYR A 83 5.51 -8.90 11.64
N GLY A 84 5.03 -9.69 12.61
CA GLY A 84 3.66 -10.21 12.62
C GLY A 84 3.43 -11.58 11.98
N ARG A 85 4.48 -12.35 11.71
CA ARG A 85 4.36 -13.71 11.20
C ARG A 85 4.11 -14.70 12.33
N LEU A 86 3.16 -15.63 12.15
CA LEU A 86 2.89 -16.69 13.10
C LEU A 86 4.05 -17.70 13.19
N LEU A 87 4.44 -18.01 14.41
CA LEU A 87 5.18 -19.24 14.73
C LEU A 87 4.16 -20.30 15.15
N LEU A 88 4.22 -21.47 14.51
CA LEU A 88 3.44 -22.66 14.85
C LEU A 88 4.14 -23.89 14.23
N GLY A 89 4.66 -24.81 15.04
CA GLY A 89 5.38 -26.01 14.57
C GLY A 89 6.37 -26.58 15.58
N GLU A 90 7.13 -27.62 15.21
CA GLU A 90 7.96 -28.37 16.19
C GLU A 90 9.21 -27.63 16.68
N LYS A 91 10.01 -26.99 15.81
CA LYS A 91 11.24 -26.25 16.22
C LYS A 91 11.99 -25.48 15.11
N TYR A 92 11.44 -25.32 13.91
CA TYR A 92 12.27 -25.02 12.73
C TYR A 92 12.31 -23.55 12.30
N PHE A 93 11.35 -22.73 12.74
CA PHE A 93 11.29 -21.33 12.33
C PHE A 93 11.78 -20.42 13.45
N PHE A 94 13.09 -20.16 13.49
CA PHE A 94 13.66 -19.10 14.33
C PHE A 94 14.46 -18.16 13.46
N ASP A 95 13.89 -16.98 13.20
CA ASP A 95 14.70 -15.82 12.91
C ASP A 95 15.04 -15.08 14.22
N ALA A 96 15.95 -14.12 14.15
CA ALA A 96 16.35 -13.31 15.31
C ALA A 96 15.20 -12.46 15.91
N TYR A 97 14.04 -12.42 15.24
CA TYR A 97 12.90 -11.56 15.55
C TYR A 97 11.70 -12.36 16.10
N THR A 98 11.86 -13.67 16.30
CA THR A 98 10.81 -14.59 16.71
C THR A 98 10.69 -14.67 18.24
N GLN A 99 9.47 -14.58 18.76
CA GLN A 99 9.19 -14.82 20.18
C GLN A 99 8.23 -16.00 20.36
N ILE A 100 8.66 -17.00 21.13
CA ILE A 100 7.80 -18.10 21.60
C ILE A 100 6.92 -17.61 22.75
N TRP A 101 5.63 -17.96 22.73
CA TRP A 101 4.68 -17.65 23.79
C TRP A 101 4.19 -18.89 24.54
N GLY A 102 4.26 -20.06 23.91
CA GLY A 102 3.83 -21.31 24.53
C GLY A 102 3.99 -22.51 23.61
N TYR A 103 3.40 -23.61 24.06
CA TYR A 103 3.43 -24.90 23.40
C TYR A 103 2.03 -25.53 23.37
N PHE A 104 1.73 -26.24 22.29
CA PHE A 104 0.59 -27.13 22.17
C PHE A 104 1.06 -28.58 22.28
N ILE A 105 0.41 -29.32 23.17
CA ILE A 105 0.60 -30.75 23.34
C ILE A 105 -0.45 -31.45 22.50
N ILE A 106 -0.01 -32.22 21.50
CA ILE A 106 -0.90 -32.91 20.56
C ILE A 106 -0.86 -34.42 20.80
N PRO A 107 -2.02 -35.12 20.82
CA PRO A 107 -2.03 -36.59 20.87
C PRO A 107 -1.26 -37.21 19.70
N HIS A 108 -0.52 -38.29 19.94
CA HIS A 108 0.29 -38.94 18.91
C HIS A 108 -0.54 -39.35 17.67
N GLU A 109 -1.77 -39.84 17.88
CA GLU A 109 -2.68 -40.21 16.79
C GLU A 109 -3.03 -39.00 15.89
N THR A 110 -3.26 -37.84 16.50
CA THR A 110 -3.52 -36.58 15.79
C THR A 110 -2.27 -36.12 15.04
N MET A 111 -1.09 -36.27 15.63
CA MET A 111 0.16 -35.91 14.95
C MET A 111 0.37 -36.73 13.67
N THR A 112 0.08 -38.03 13.70
CA THR A 112 0.15 -38.88 12.49
C THR A 112 -0.81 -38.41 11.39
N VAL A 113 -2.00 -37.90 11.75
CA VAL A 113 -2.94 -37.33 10.76
C VAL A 113 -2.40 -36.01 10.20
N ILE A 114 -1.85 -35.14 11.06
CA ILE A 114 -1.20 -33.89 10.64
C ILE A 114 -0.08 -34.18 9.63
N GLU A 115 0.80 -35.14 9.90
CA GLU A 115 1.88 -35.55 8.99
C GLU A 115 1.36 -36.04 7.62
N GLN A 116 0.24 -36.76 7.60
CA GLN A 116 -0.40 -37.22 6.35
C GLN A 116 -0.95 -36.04 5.54
N ASP A 117 -1.61 -35.08 6.19
CA ASP A 117 -2.11 -33.87 5.54
C ASP A 117 -0.99 -33.00 4.98
N ILE A 118 0.11 -32.87 5.74
CA ILE A 118 1.34 -32.20 5.30
C ILE A 118 1.87 -32.85 4.02
N ALA A 119 2.05 -34.18 4.02
CA ALA A 119 2.55 -34.91 2.87
C ALA A 119 1.66 -34.72 1.63
N ARG A 120 0.34 -34.70 1.80
CA ARG A 120 -0.63 -34.45 0.72
C ARG A 120 -0.49 -33.04 0.14
N LEU A 121 -0.41 -32.01 0.98
CA LEU A 121 -0.25 -30.61 0.54
C LEU A 121 1.08 -30.40 -0.19
N HIS A 122 2.18 -30.98 0.32
CA HIS A 122 3.47 -30.94 -0.35
C HIS A 122 3.47 -31.66 -1.70
N ALA A 123 2.74 -32.77 -1.84
CA ALA A 123 2.66 -33.50 -3.11
C ALA A 123 2.03 -32.62 -4.22
N GLN A 124 0.99 -31.85 -3.88
CA GLN A 124 0.37 -30.90 -4.80
C GLN A 124 1.33 -29.78 -5.20
N GLU A 125 2.02 -29.16 -4.22
CA GLU A 125 2.99 -28.10 -4.50
C GLU A 125 4.16 -28.62 -5.35
N LYS A 126 4.65 -29.83 -5.06
CA LYS A 126 5.73 -30.48 -5.81
C LYS A 126 5.30 -30.76 -7.25
N TRP A 127 4.05 -31.15 -7.48
CA TRP A 127 3.52 -31.33 -8.83
C TRP A 127 3.57 -30.01 -9.61
N LEU A 128 3.06 -28.90 -9.02
CA LEU A 128 3.12 -27.57 -9.64
C LEU A 128 4.57 -27.13 -9.92
N TYR A 129 5.49 -27.40 -9.00
CA TYR A 129 6.90 -27.08 -9.22
C TYR A 129 7.47 -27.80 -10.47
N GLN A 130 7.13 -29.07 -10.65
CA GLN A 130 7.59 -29.85 -11.81
C GLN A 130 6.92 -29.43 -13.12
N THR A 131 5.68 -28.95 -13.09
CA THR A 131 4.93 -28.57 -14.29
C THR A 131 5.10 -27.10 -14.69
N GLU A 132 5.38 -26.22 -13.73
CA GLU A 132 5.46 -24.76 -13.97
C GLU A 132 6.90 -24.25 -13.85
N VAL A 133 7.54 -24.49 -12.70
CA VAL A 133 8.83 -23.86 -12.37
C VAL A 133 9.99 -24.51 -13.13
N VAL A 134 10.05 -25.84 -13.15
CA VAL A 134 11.13 -26.57 -13.85
C VAL A 134 11.14 -26.27 -15.36
N PRO A 135 10.00 -26.32 -16.08
CA PRO A 135 10.00 -25.99 -17.51
C PRO A 135 10.34 -24.52 -17.78
N PHE A 136 9.89 -23.59 -16.94
CA PHE A 136 10.23 -22.17 -17.05
C PHE A 136 11.75 -21.96 -17.05
N PHE A 137 12.45 -22.40 -16.01
CA PHE A 137 13.91 -22.21 -15.94
C PHE A 137 14.69 -23.02 -16.97
N ARG A 138 14.19 -24.19 -17.40
CA ARG A 138 14.84 -24.99 -18.45
C ARG A 138 14.88 -24.27 -19.80
N GLN A 139 13.89 -23.41 -20.07
CA GLN A 139 13.78 -22.68 -21.35
C GLN A 139 14.58 -21.37 -21.36
N LEU A 140 15.06 -20.89 -20.21
CA LEU A 140 15.80 -19.64 -20.11
C LEU A 140 17.31 -19.87 -20.25
N SER A 141 17.95 -19.01 -21.02
CA SER A 141 19.41 -18.86 -20.95
C SER A 141 19.81 -18.14 -19.65
N GLN A 142 21.08 -18.25 -19.23
CA GLN A 142 21.58 -17.49 -18.08
C GLN A 142 21.35 -15.96 -18.24
N GLN A 143 21.45 -15.44 -19.46
CA GLN A 143 21.15 -14.03 -19.73
C GLN A 143 19.66 -13.69 -19.53
N ASP A 144 18.76 -14.60 -19.88
CA ASP A 144 17.32 -14.38 -19.69
C ASP A 144 16.90 -14.53 -18.22
N VAL A 145 17.57 -15.39 -17.45
CA VAL A 145 17.43 -15.45 -15.99
C VAL A 145 17.81 -14.11 -15.36
N VAL A 146 18.92 -13.49 -15.79
CA VAL A 146 19.32 -12.16 -15.31
C VAL A 146 18.27 -11.10 -15.67
N LYS A 147 17.70 -11.11 -16.87
CA LYS A 147 16.60 -10.20 -17.24
C LYS A 147 15.36 -10.37 -16.36
N VAL A 148 15.03 -11.61 -16.00
CA VAL A 148 13.93 -11.91 -15.07
C VAL A 148 14.22 -11.30 -13.69
N LEU A 149 15.44 -11.50 -13.17
CA LEU A 149 15.87 -10.91 -11.91
C LEU A 149 15.84 -9.39 -11.95
N ASP A 150 16.37 -8.76 -13.00
CA ASP A 150 16.38 -7.31 -13.16
C ASP A 150 14.96 -6.73 -13.21
N ALA A 151 14.04 -7.41 -13.90
CA ALA A 151 12.63 -7.02 -13.93
C ALA A 151 11.98 -7.08 -12.54
N ILE A 152 12.29 -8.12 -11.75
CA ILE A 152 11.82 -8.25 -10.37
C ILE A 152 12.44 -7.16 -9.48
N LYS A 153 13.78 -7.01 -9.52
CA LYS A 153 14.54 -6.04 -8.74
C LYS A 153 14.03 -4.62 -8.98
N ASN A 154 13.90 -4.22 -10.26
CA ASN A 154 13.40 -2.90 -10.63
C ASN A 154 12.01 -2.63 -10.02
N LYS A 155 11.09 -3.59 -10.09
CA LYS A 155 9.76 -3.40 -9.50
C LYS A 155 9.78 -3.37 -7.97
N ILE A 156 10.57 -4.24 -7.33
CA ILE A 156 10.66 -4.34 -5.87
C ILE A 156 11.32 -3.10 -5.25
N ASP A 157 12.36 -2.55 -5.88
CA ASP A 157 13.09 -1.36 -5.39
C ASP A 157 12.19 -0.13 -5.29
N PHE A 158 11.25 0.00 -6.23
CA PHE A 158 10.39 1.18 -6.36
C PHE A 158 8.93 0.97 -5.92
N MET A 159 8.58 -0.20 -5.36
CA MET A 159 7.26 -0.46 -4.73
C MET A 159 7.31 -0.26 -3.21
N ALA A 160 6.13 -0.19 -2.58
CA ALA A 160 6.11 -0.20 -1.12
C ALA A 160 6.56 -1.56 -0.57
N PRO A 161 6.93 -1.65 0.72
CA PRO A 161 7.53 -2.85 1.26
C PRO A 161 6.71 -4.13 1.03
N ILE A 162 7.41 -5.20 0.65
CA ILE A 162 6.83 -6.53 0.54
C ILE A 162 7.20 -7.39 1.75
N LEU A 163 6.30 -8.26 2.17
CA LEU A 163 6.45 -9.18 3.29
C LEU A 163 5.80 -10.51 2.91
N LEU A 164 6.61 -11.46 2.43
CA LEU A 164 6.13 -12.71 1.83
C LEU A 164 6.71 -13.91 2.57
N TYR A 165 5.89 -14.95 2.74
CA TYR A 165 6.32 -16.18 3.40
C TYR A 165 6.36 -17.33 2.41
N TYR A 166 7.38 -18.17 2.47
CA TYR A 166 7.40 -19.45 1.76
C TYR A 166 8.04 -20.50 2.66
N TYR A 167 7.28 -21.52 3.06
CA TYR A 167 7.64 -22.45 4.13
C TYR A 167 8.11 -21.77 5.41
N ASP A 168 9.40 -21.83 5.69
CA ASP A 168 10.12 -21.32 6.84
C ASP A 168 10.99 -20.09 6.47
N GLN A 169 10.82 -19.55 5.26
CA GLN A 169 11.54 -18.38 4.80
C GLN A 169 10.62 -17.16 4.73
N THR A 170 11.15 -16.00 5.12
CA THR A 170 10.52 -14.70 4.91
C THR A 170 11.31 -13.97 3.84
N PHE A 171 10.66 -13.51 2.78
CA PHE A 171 11.25 -12.68 1.73
C PHE A 171 10.65 -11.29 1.85
N THR A 172 11.48 -10.28 2.14
CA THR A 172 10.95 -8.97 2.51
C THR A 172 11.87 -7.81 2.18
N THR A 173 11.25 -6.64 1.92
CA THR A 173 11.89 -5.32 1.92
C THR A 173 11.41 -4.45 3.10
N PHE A 174 10.86 -5.08 4.13
CA PHE A 174 10.21 -4.41 5.24
C PHE A 174 11.22 -3.80 6.22
N TYR A 175 11.62 -2.56 5.95
CA TYR A 175 12.52 -1.77 6.78
C TYR A 175 13.81 -2.54 7.11
N HIS A 176 14.23 -2.56 8.38
CA HIS A 176 15.44 -3.22 8.83
C HIS A 176 15.42 -4.75 8.66
N TYR A 177 14.25 -5.37 8.45
CA TYR A 177 14.12 -6.80 8.15
C TYR A 177 14.44 -7.16 6.70
N ASN A 178 14.69 -6.16 5.84
CA ASN A 178 14.94 -6.36 4.42
C ASN A 178 16.06 -7.37 4.16
N ASN A 179 15.78 -8.35 3.30
CA ASN A 179 16.72 -9.38 2.87
C ASN A 179 16.70 -9.64 1.35
N LEU A 180 16.07 -8.74 0.59
CA LEU A 180 15.91 -8.90 -0.86
C LEU A 180 16.87 -8.03 -1.67
N LEU A 181 17.05 -6.76 -1.27
CA LEU A 181 17.79 -5.76 -2.05
C LEU A 181 18.78 -4.98 -1.18
N ARG A 182 20.04 -4.92 -1.61
CA ARG A 182 21.09 -4.16 -0.92
C ARG A 182 20.85 -2.65 -0.95
N SER A 183 20.21 -2.13 -2.00
CA SER A 183 19.88 -0.70 -2.18
C SER A 183 18.98 -0.14 -1.07
N LEU A 184 18.17 -0.99 -0.44
CA LEU A 184 17.20 -0.59 0.57
C LEU A 184 17.71 -0.71 2.01
N GLU A 185 18.95 -1.16 2.20
CA GLU A 185 19.60 -1.44 3.50
C GLU A 185 18.85 -2.50 4.34
N GLY A 186 19.52 -3.18 5.25
CA GLY A 186 18.91 -4.21 6.09
C GLY A 186 19.90 -4.79 7.10
N GLU A 187 19.39 -5.40 8.17
CA GLU A 187 20.20 -6.04 9.21
C GLU A 187 20.66 -7.46 8.79
N THR A 188 21.19 -7.58 7.58
CA THR A 188 21.66 -8.84 7.01
C THR A 188 22.88 -8.60 6.12
N THR A 189 23.71 -9.63 5.96
CA THR A 189 24.82 -9.63 5.00
C THR A 189 24.44 -10.24 3.65
N ARG A 190 23.29 -10.92 3.56
CA ARG A 190 22.79 -11.60 2.36
C ARG A 190 21.54 -10.91 1.84
N PHE A 191 21.55 -10.56 0.56
CA PHE A 191 20.45 -9.91 -0.15
C PHE A 191 20.10 -10.75 -1.37
N LEU A 192 18.98 -11.48 -1.29
CA LEU A 192 18.70 -12.59 -2.18
C LEU A 192 18.81 -12.22 -3.66
N LEU A 193 18.17 -11.14 -4.10
CA LEU A 193 18.11 -10.81 -5.52
C LEU A 193 19.46 -10.34 -6.07
N ASP A 194 20.29 -9.73 -5.23
CA ASP A 194 21.66 -9.35 -5.58
C ASP A 194 22.58 -10.57 -5.63
N ASP A 195 22.46 -11.47 -4.66
CA ASP A 195 23.28 -12.66 -4.55
C ASP A 195 22.97 -13.64 -5.71
N LEU A 196 21.69 -13.88 -6.01
CA LEU A 196 21.25 -14.78 -7.09
C LEU A 196 21.68 -14.29 -8.48
N ALA A 197 21.78 -12.97 -8.69
CA ALA A 197 22.22 -12.40 -9.97
C ALA A 197 23.65 -12.79 -10.36
N THR A 198 24.46 -13.22 -9.38
CA THR A 198 25.85 -13.66 -9.60
C THR A 198 26.03 -15.17 -9.64
N GLN A 199 24.96 -15.93 -9.43
CA GLN A 199 24.99 -17.40 -9.30
C GLN A 199 24.40 -18.08 -10.53
N ASP A 200 24.83 -19.32 -10.76
CA ASP A 200 24.21 -20.18 -11.78
C ASP A 200 22.86 -20.69 -11.27
N VAL A 201 21.82 -20.66 -12.11
CA VAL A 201 20.46 -21.09 -11.72
C VAL A 201 20.42 -22.52 -11.19
N SER A 202 21.35 -23.39 -11.63
CA SER A 202 21.47 -24.79 -11.18
C SER A 202 21.81 -24.91 -9.69
N THR A 203 22.44 -23.90 -9.08
CA THR A 203 22.81 -23.88 -7.66
C THR A 203 21.69 -23.35 -6.77
N TRP A 204 20.68 -22.71 -7.34
CA TRP A 204 19.55 -22.17 -6.57
C TRP A 204 18.73 -23.30 -5.96
N THR A 205 18.31 -23.08 -4.71
CA THR A 205 17.38 -23.96 -4.01
C THR A 205 16.01 -23.97 -4.68
N THR A 206 15.20 -24.97 -4.35
CA THR A 206 13.81 -25.04 -4.81
C THR A 206 13.01 -23.82 -4.32
N HIS A 207 13.27 -23.34 -3.10
CA HIS A 207 12.57 -22.19 -2.53
C HIS A 207 12.87 -20.90 -3.27
N GLU A 208 14.15 -20.67 -3.60
CA GLU A 208 14.58 -19.50 -4.38
C GLU A 208 13.97 -19.52 -5.79
N ARG A 209 14.01 -20.66 -6.48
CA ARG A 209 13.38 -20.80 -7.80
C ARG A 209 11.86 -20.56 -7.75
N THR A 210 11.16 -21.11 -6.76
CA THR A 210 9.73 -20.87 -6.59
C THR A 210 9.44 -19.40 -6.31
N PHE A 211 10.20 -18.75 -5.42
CA PHE A 211 10.05 -17.33 -5.14
C PHE A 211 10.24 -16.47 -6.39
N ILE A 212 11.32 -16.68 -7.15
CA ILE A 212 11.59 -15.94 -8.39
C ILE A 212 10.48 -16.17 -9.43
N PHE A 213 10.05 -17.42 -9.63
CA PHE A 213 8.96 -17.72 -10.55
C PHE A 213 7.65 -17.04 -10.13
N ASN A 214 7.24 -17.18 -8.86
CA ASN A 214 6.01 -16.60 -8.36
C ASN A 214 6.03 -15.08 -8.43
N MET A 215 7.13 -14.45 -8.02
CA MET A 215 7.31 -12.99 -8.12
C MET A 215 7.30 -12.51 -9.56
N TYR A 216 7.96 -13.22 -10.48
CA TYR A 216 7.90 -12.86 -11.89
C TYR A 216 6.46 -12.93 -12.41
N ALA A 217 5.78 -14.06 -12.20
CA ALA A 217 4.42 -14.28 -12.69
C ALA A 217 3.42 -13.26 -12.11
N ILE A 218 3.41 -13.00 -10.80
CA ILE A 218 2.49 -12.02 -10.20
C ILE A 218 2.74 -10.61 -10.76
N LEU A 219 4.00 -10.23 -11.02
CA LEU A 219 4.35 -8.91 -11.57
C LEU A 219 4.06 -8.78 -13.07
N GLN A 220 3.80 -9.88 -13.78
CA GLN A 220 3.25 -9.87 -15.15
C GLN A 220 1.73 -9.78 -15.17
N SER A 221 1.05 -9.97 -14.04
CA SER A 221 -0.41 -10.10 -13.98
C SER A 221 -1.20 -8.80 -13.79
N GLY A 222 -0.52 -7.65 -13.82
CA GLY A 222 -1.16 -6.36 -13.68
C GLY A 222 -0.18 -5.23 -13.41
N PRO A 223 -0.58 -4.20 -12.63
CA PRO A 223 0.23 -3.00 -12.45
C PRO A 223 1.57 -3.33 -11.76
N PRO A 224 2.59 -2.48 -11.87
CA PRO A 224 3.92 -2.70 -11.28
C PRO A 224 3.88 -3.06 -9.78
N ALA A 225 2.85 -2.57 -9.09
CA ALA A 225 2.62 -2.74 -7.66
C ALA A 225 1.76 -3.97 -7.29
N ARG A 226 1.50 -4.92 -8.20
CA ARG A 226 0.67 -6.12 -7.94
C ARG A 226 1.26 -7.02 -6.84
N GLY A 227 2.59 -7.05 -6.69
CA GLY A 227 3.27 -7.81 -5.64
C GLY A 227 2.85 -7.44 -4.21
N GLU A 228 2.29 -6.24 -4.01
CA GLU A 228 1.80 -5.82 -2.68
C GLU A 228 0.51 -6.55 -2.26
N GLU A 229 -0.22 -7.16 -3.19
CA GLU A 229 -1.46 -7.90 -2.89
C GLU A 229 -1.21 -9.28 -2.29
N VAL A 230 0.03 -9.73 -2.29
CA VAL A 230 0.43 -11.01 -1.71
C VAL A 230 1.20 -10.83 -0.40
N ASN A 231 1.21 -9.61 0.15
CA ASN A 231 1.78 -9.34 1.46
C ASN A 231 1.05 -10.11 2.57
N GLY A 232 1.83 -10.63 3.52
CA GLY A 232 1.35 -11.36 4.69
C GLY A 232 0.81 -12.76 4.38
N VAL A 233 1.06 -13.32 3.20
CA VAL A 233 0.57 -14.66 2.80
C VAL A 233 1.71 -15.68 2.62
N HIS A 234 1.37 -16.96 2.70
CA HIS A 234 2.21 -18.06 2.24
C HIS A 234 2.20 -18.12 0.71
N PHE A 235 3.18 -17.48 0.08
CA PHE A 235 3.30 -17.22 -1.34
C PHE A 235 3.77 -18.46 -2.14
N SER A 236 3.01 -19.54 -2.02
CA SER A 236 3.18 -20.83 -2.72
C SER A 236 2.64 -20.81 -4.16
N LEU A 237 3.03 -21.78 -4.97
CA LEU A 237 2.48 -22.00 -6.32
C LEU A 237 0.98 -22.30 -6.25
N THR A 238 0.57 -23.09 -5.26
CA THR A 238 -0.85 -23.40 -5.01
C THR A 238 -1.64 -22.12 -4.68
N TYR A 239 -1.08 -21.24 -3.86
CA TYR A 239 -1.67 -19.92 -3.59
C TYR A 239 -1.80 -19.10 -4.88
N LEU A 240 -0.73 -18.98 -5.67
CA LEU A 240 -0.71 -18.17 -6.88
C LEU A 240 -1.74 -18.65 -7.91
N SER A 241 -1.85 -19.97 -8.10
CA SER A 241 -2.87 -20.58 -8.98
C SER A 241 -4.29 -20.19 -8.57
N ARG A 242 -4.61 -20.30 -7.27
CA ARG A 242 -5.92 -19.91 -6.74
C ARG A 242 -6.15 -18.40 -6.87
N TYR A 243 -5.13 -17.58 -6.60
CA TYR A 243 -5.21 -16.13 -6.72
C TYR A 243 -5.55 -15.70 -8.15
N PHE A 244 -4.86 -16.24 -9.17
CA PHE A 244 -5.17 -15.94 -10.58
C PHE A 244 -6.56 -16.41 -10.99
N LYS A 245 -6.98 -17.60 -10.54
CA LYS A 245 -8.32 -18.09 -10.79
C LYS A 245 -9.38 -17.14 -10.23
N GLN A 246 -9.28 -16.78 -8.95
CA GLN A 246 -10.24 -15.87 -8.31
C GLN A 246 -10.24 -14.49 -8.96
N LYS A 247 -9.07 -13.90 -9.20
CA LYS A 247 -8.98 -12.57 -9.81
C LYS A 247 -9.59 -12.50 -11.20
N ARG A 248 -9.42 -13.55 -11.99
CA ARG A 248 -10.06 -13.67 -13.30
C ARG A 248 -11.57 -13.77 -13.15
N GLU A 249 -12.09 -14.57 -12.22
CA GLU A 249 -13.52 -14.69 -11.96
C GLU A 249 -14.12 -13.32 -11.58
N ASP A 250 -13.45 -12.57 -10.69
CA ASP A 250 -13.85 -11.22 -10.29
C ASP A 250 -13.91 -10.26 -11.50
N TYR A 251 -12.89 -10.28 -12.37
CA TYR A 251 -12.85 -9.40 -13.54
C TYR A 251 -13.86 -9.79 -14.62
N GLN A 252 -14.05 -11.08 -14.89
CA GLN A 252 -15.00 -11.58 -15.88
C GLN A 252 -16.44 -11.20 -15.52
N GLN A 253 -16.76 -11.14 -14.23
CA GLN A 253 -18.05 -10.62 -13.76
C GLN A 253 -18.24 -9.15 -14.14
N VAL A 254 -17.20 -8.32 -14.04
CA VAL A 254 -17.29 -6.89 -14.39
C VAL A 254 -17.42 -6.66 -15.89
N VAL A 255 -16.63 -7.36 -16.72
CA VAL A 255 -16.67 -7.19 -18.18
C VAL A 255 -17.76 -8.04 -18.87
N ASN A 256 -18.56 -8.79 -18.12
CA ASN A 256 -19.59 -9.71 -18.62
C ASN A 256 -19.08 -10.69 -19.71
N SER A 257 -17.84 -11.19 -19.55
CA SER A 257 -17.18 -12.05 -20.54
C SER A 257 -16.93 -13.45 -19.99
N PRO A 258 -17.80 -14.44 -20.29
CA PRO A 258 -17.63 -15.81 -19.82
C PRO A 258 -16.61 -16.54 -20.70
N GLN A 259 -15.32 -16.21 -20.54
CA GLN A 259 -14.26 -16.98 -21.20
C GLN A 259 -13.87 -18.18 -20.35
N THR A 260 -14.09 -19.38 -20.89
CA THR A 260 -13.53 -20.61 -20.32
C THR A 260 -12.14 -20.81 -20.90
N ILE A 261 -11.11 -20.63 -20.09
CA ILE A 261 -9.73 -20.91 -20.49
C ILE A 261 -9.43 -22.36 -20.12
N GLY A 262 -8.92 -23.14 -21.06
CA GLY A 262 -8.41 -24.49 -20.80
C GLY A 262 -7.22 -24.48 -19.83
N ALA A 263 -6.66 -25.64 -19.54
CA ALA A 263 -5.46 -25.74 -18.71
C ALA A 263 -4.26 -25.05 -19.39
N VAL A 264 -3.91 -23.86 -18.91
CA VAL A 264 -2.74 -23.07 -19.35
C VAL A 264 -1.82 -22.81 -18.17
N SER A 265 -0.52 -22.56 -18.46
CA SER A 265 0.49 -22.31 -17.44
C SER A 265 0.18 -21.06 -16.60
N LEU A 266 0.74 -20.97 -15.39
CA LEU A 266 0.56 -19.82 -14.50
C LEU A 266 1.07 -18.52 -15.13
N LEU A 267 2.15 -18.58 -15.91
CA LEU A 267 2.67 -17.39 -16.59
C LEU A 267 1.73 -16.90 -17.69
N THR A 268 1.11 -17.82 -18.44
CA THR A 268 0.08 -17.45 -19.43
C THR A 268 -1.16 -16.88 -18.75
N GLN A 269 -1.60 -17.47 -17.62
CA GLN A 269 -2.71 -16.92 -16.83
C GLN A 269 -2.42 -15.50 -16.35
N ALA A 270 -1.20 -15.21 -15.91
CA ALA A 270 -0.79 -13.87 -15.51
C ALA A 270 -0.97 -12.86 -16.67
N GLN A 271 -0.44 -13.16 -17.86
CA GLN A 271 -0.55 -12.27 -19.02
C GLN A 271 -2.01 -12.01 -19.42
N MET A 272 -2.84 -13.06 -19.42
CA MET A 272 -4.27 -12.93 -19.70
C MET A 272 -4.98 -12.07 -18.64
N LEU A 273 -4.59 -12.21 -17.37
CA LEU A 273 -5.16 -11.40 -16.29
C LEU A 273 -4.79 -9.92 -16.43
N ALA A 274 -3.59 -9.60 -16.91
CA ALA A 274 -3.18 -8.22 -17.19
C ALA A 274 -4.05 -7.60 -18.29
N GLN A 275 -4.26 -8.32 -19.40
CA GLN A 275 -5.12 -7.86 -20.50
C GLN A 275 -6.57 -7.65 -20.04
N LEU A 276 -7.12 -8.62 -19.31
CA LEU A 276 -8.48 -8.52 -18.78
C LEU A 276 -8.63 -7.36 -17.80
N ARG A 277 -7.59 -7.02 -17.03
CA ARG A 277 -7.60 -5.86 -16.15
C ARG A 277 -7.74 -4.55 -16.93
N ASP A 278 -7.09 -4.44 -18.09
CA ASP A 278 -7.18 -3.22 -18.90
C ASP A 278 -8.64 -2.99 -19.34
N GLU A 279 -9.34 -4.05 -19.77
CA GLU A 279 -10.78 -4.01 -20.07
C GLU A 279 -11.62 -3.62 -18.84
N VAL A 280 -11.31 -4.17 -17.66
CA VAL A 280 -12.01 -3.80 -16.40
C VAL A 280 -11.94 -2.31 -16.12
N THR A 281 -10.82 -1.64 -16.43
CA THR A 281 -10.68 -0.19 -16.20
C THR A 281 -11.58 0.66 -17.09
N GLU A 282 -12.16 0.09 -18.15
CA GLU A 282 -13.17 0.75 -18.98
C GLU A 282 -14.53 0.81 -18.28
N HIS A 283 -14.85 -0.17 -17.43
CA HIS A 283 -16.15 -0.32 -16.77
C HIS A 283 -16.16 0.08 -15.28
N ALA A 284 -15.03 -0.09 -14.58
CA ALA A 284 -14.94 0.15 -13.14
C ALA A 284 -13.70 0.96 -12.77
N MET A 285 -13.81 1.76 -11.71
CA MET A 285 -12.65 2.31 -11.03
C MET A 285 -12.08 1.27 -10.07
N ILE A 286 -10.78 1.05 -10.19
CA ILE A 286 -10.04 0.14 -9.33
C ILE A 286 -9.48 0.92 -8.14
N TYR A 287 -9.77 0.48 -6.92
CA TYR A 287 -9.17 1.00 -5.68
C TYR A 287 -8.57 -0.12 -4.82
N ARG A 288 -7.86 0.25 -3.76
CA ARG A 288 -7.25 -0.71 -2.83
C ARG A 288 -7.78 -0.56 -1.41
N GLN A 289 -8.06 -1.68 -0.76
CA GLN A 289 -8.14 -1.77 0.69
C GLN A 289 -6.78 -2.22 1.22
N ILE A 290 -6.25 -1.53 2.21
CA ILE A 290 -4.93 -1.79 2.78
C ILE A 290 -5.07 -2.04 4.28
N ASN A 291 -4.50 -3.13 4.76
CA ASN A 291 -4.33 -3.36 6.19
C ASN A 291 -2.87 -3.07 6.58
N GLY A 292 -2.67 -2.03 7.39
CA GLY A 292 -1.36 -1.57 7.82
C GLY A 292 -0.62 -2.54 8.74
N LEU A 293 -1.27 -3.56 9.31
CA LEU A 293 -0.65 -4.54 10.19
C LEU A 293 0.19 -5.57 9.43
N ASN A 294 -0.38 -6.14 8.37
CA ASN A 294 0.26 -7.16 7.53
C ASN A 294 0.67 -6.64 6.15
N LEU A 295 0.46 -5.35 5.88
CA LEU A 295 0.69 -4.67 4.60
C LEU A 295 -0.08 -5.25 3.42
N HIS A 296 -1.06 -6.12 3.69
CA HIS A 296 -1.84 -6.77 2.66
C HIS A 296 -2.72 -5.73 1.95
N LYS A 297 -2.66 -5.77 0.62
CA LYS A 297 -3.50 -4.94 -0.24
C LYS A 297 -4.50 -5.81 -0.96
N LYS A 298 -5.76 -5.42 -0.92
CA LYS A 298 -6.83 -6.07 -1.67
C LYS A 298 -7.38 -5.07 -2.66
N GLU A 299 -7.28 -5.40 -3.93
CA GLU A 299 -7.91 -4.61 -4.97
C GLU A 299 -9.44 -4.82 -4.95
N ARG A 300 -10.18 -3.73 -5.10
CA ARG A 300 -11.64 -3.63 -5.11
C ARG A 300 -12.08 -2.77 -6.29
N LEU A 301 -13.35 -2.90 -6.66
CA LEU A 301 -13.93 -2.32 -7.87
C LEU A 301 -15.15 -1.48 -7.48
N ILE A 302 -15.28 -0.30 -8.06
CA ILE A 302 -16.48 0.54 -8.01
C ILE A 302 -16.93 0.76 -9.45
N GLU A 303 -18.20 0.47 -9.76
CA GLU A 303 -18.77 0.76 -11.07
C GLU A 303 -18.70 2.27 -11.37
N LYS A 304 -18.33 2.64 -12.60
CA LYS A 304 -18.12 4.05 -12.95
C LYS A 304 -19.37 4.90 -12.78
N GLU A 305 -20.54 4.31 -13.00
CA GLU A 305 -21.85 4.95 -12.84
C GLU A 305 -22.05 5.43 -11.39
N ALA A 306 -21.64 4.63 -10.41
CA ALA A 306 -21.76 4.93 -8.99
C ALA A 306 -20.92 6.15 -8.56
N LEU A 307 -19.80 6.43 -9.25
CA LEU A 307 -18.90 7.55 -8.93
C LEU A 307 -19.55 8.92 -9.12
N THR A 308 -20.64 8.99 -9.88
CA THR A 308 -21.36 10.25 -10.15
C THR A 308 -22.54 10.50 -9.23
N ALA A 309 -22.85 9.55 -8.33
CA ALA A 309 -24.04 9.62 -7.49
C ALA A 309 -23.95 10.68 -6.38
N TYR A 310 -22.74 10.99 -5.90
CA TYR A 310 -22.55 11.96 -4.82
C TYR A 310 -22.30 13.38 -5.34
N THR A 311 -22.98 14.35 -4.74
CA THR A 311 -22.77 15.79 -4.91
C THR A 311 -22.84 16.49 -3.55
N ASP A 312 -22.15 17.63 -3.42
CA ASP A 312 -22.19 18.45 -2.19
C ASP A 312 -22.72 19.86 -2.50
N GLN A 313 -24.02 20.04 -2.28
CA GLN A 313 -24.70 21.32 -2.48
C GLN A 313 -24.15 22.44 -1.56
N ARG A 314 -23.60 22.11 -0.40
CA ARG A 314 -23.05 23.12 0.52
C ARG A 314 -21.73 23.67 -0.03
N LEU A 315 -20.84 22.79 -0.48
CA LEU A 315 -19.62 23.20 -1.17
C LEU A 315 -19.96 24.01 -2.42
N GLU A 316 -20.92 23.54 -3.23
CA GLU A 316 -21.33 24.24 -4.44
C GLU A 316 -21.81 25.67 -4.15
N ALA A 317 -22.67 25.87 -3.15
CA ALA A 317 -23.13 27.19 -2.75
C ALA A 317 -21.99 28.13 -2.32
N VAL A 318 -21.01 27.59 -1.58
CA VAL A 318 -19.82 28.37 -1.18
C VAL A 318 -18.95 28.70 -2.39
N LEU A 319 -18.75 27.76 -3.32
CA LEU A 319 -17.97 28.00 -4.52
C LEU A 319 -18.65 29.04 -5.43
N LEU A 320 -19.98 29.02 -5.57
CA LEU A 320 -20.72 30.06 -6.31
C LEU A 320 -20.42 31.46 -5.75
N GLN A 321 -20.44 31.60 -4.43
CA GLN A 321 -20.13 32.86 -3.77
C GLN A 321 -18.65 33.25 -3.94
N MET A 322 -17.72 32.32 -3.73
CA MET A 322 -16.28 32.59 -3.82
C MET A 322 -15.82 32.93 -5.24
N LEU A 323 -16.42 32.28 -6.24
CA LEU A 323 -16.11 32.47 -7.65
C LEU A 323 -16.89 33.64 -8.28
N GLU A 324 -17.79 34.27 -7.52
CA GLU A 324 -18.62 35.40 -7.96
C GLU A 324 -19.49 35.07 -9.19
N VAL A 325 -20.04 33.86 -9.23
CA VAL A 325 -20.90 33.36 -10.33
C VAL A 325 -22.25 32.86 -9.82
N HIS A 326 -23.25 32.87 -10.69
CA HIS A 326 -24.61 32.40 -10.36
C HIS A 326 -24.78 30.88 -10.52
N THR A 327 -24.01 30.26 -11.42
CA THR A 327 -24.06 28.82 -11.72
C THR A 327 -22.66 28.31 -12.08
N ILE A 328 -22.36 27.06 -11.75
CA ILE A 328 -21.14 26.36 -12.21
C ILE A 328 -21.58 25.19 -13.09
N GLU A 329 -21.51 25.38 -14.41
CA GLU A 329 -21.76 24.27 -15.34
C GLU A 329 -20.53 23.35 -15.42
N VAL A 330 -19.34 23.95 -15.41
CA VAL A 330 -18.06 23.25 -15.50
C VAL A 330 -17.06 23.92 -14.53
N TYR A 331 -16.63 23.18 -13.51
CA TYR A 331 -15.69 23.69 -12.49
C TYR A 331 -14.41 24.24 -13.10
N TYR A 332 -13.81 23.58 -14.11
CA TYR A 332 -12.62 24.05 -14.81
C TYR A 332 -12.76 25.49 -15.31
N ALA A 333 -13.84 25.77 -16.05
CA ALA A 333 -14.04 27.08 -16.67
C ALA A 333 -14.24 28.17 -15.62
N ALA A 334 -15.00 27.86 -14.55
CA ALA A 334 -15.21 28.78 -13.44
C ALA A 334 -13.89 29.08 -12.70
N PHE A 335 -13.08 28.06 -12.41
CA PHE A 335 -11.78 28.25 -11.78
C PHE A 335 -10.80 29.00 -12.67
N TYR A 336 -10.72 28.68 -13.96
CA TYR A 336 -9.86 29.38 -14.90
C TYR A 336 -10.20 30.88 -14.95
N HIS A 337 -11.49 31.21 -15.10
CA HIS A 337 -11.94 32.60 -15.14
C HIS A 337 -11.63 33.34 -13.84
N PHE A 338 -11.89 32.71 -12.69
CA PHE A 338 -11.55 33.27 -11.39
C PHE A 338 -10.06 33.55 -11.24
N ILE A 339 -9.20 32.62 -11.68
CA ILE A 339 -7.74 32.77 -11.66
C ILE A 339 -7.31 33.92 -12.56
N ASP A 340 -7.87 34.04 -13.76
CA ASP A 340 -7.55 35.12 -14.71
C ASP A 340 -7.91 36.51 -14.16
N GLN A 341 -9.06 36.63 -13.50
CA GLN A 341 -9.49 37.88 -12.88
C GLN A 341 -8.61 38.30 -11.70
N HIS A 342 -8.22 37.36 -10.85
CA HIS A 342 -7.60 37.67 -9.55
C HIS A 342 -6.07 37.61 -9.58
N ARG A 343 -5.50 36.62 -10.27
CA ARG A 343 -4.06 36.36 -10.43
C ARG A 343 -3.27 36.37 -9.11
N ARG A 344 -3.87 35.79 -8.06
CA ARG A 344 -3.42 35.92 -6.68
C ARG A 344 -3.34 34.58 -5.97
N SER A 345 -2.20 34.31 -5.33
CA SER A 345 -1.94 33.02 -4.68
C SER A 345 -2.76 32.81 -3.41
N ASP A 346 -3.11 33.86 -2.68
CA ASP A 346 -3.98 33.78 -1.50
C ASP A 346 -5.42 33.39 -1.86
N ARG A 347 -5.91 33.77 -3.04
CA ARG A 347 -7.22 33.34 -3.54
C ARG A 347 -7.25 31.86 -3.91
N LEU A 348 -6.17 31.36 -4.52
CA LEU A 348 -5.99 29.93 -4.77
C LEU A 348 -5.93 29.13 -3.46
N GLN A 349 -5.20 29.64 -2.46
CA GLN A 349 -5.12 29.02 -1.12
C GLN A 349 -6.51 28.89 -0.49
N GLN A 350 -7.32 29.95 -0.52
CA GLN A 350 -8.69 29.92 -0.01
C GLN A 350 -9.55 28.83 -0.66
N LEU A 351 -9.45 28.65 -1.99
CA LEU A 351 -10.18 27.58 -2.68
C LEU A 351 -9.70 26.18 -2.26
N LEU A 352 -8.38 25.97 -2.19
CA LEU A 352 -7.80 24.69 -1.75
C LEU A 352 -8.24 24.34 -0.32
N GLU A 353 -8.11 25.29 0.60
CA GLU A 353 -8.49 25.13 2.01
C GLU A 353 -9.98 24.85 2.16
N THR A 354 -10.82 25.55 1.40
CA THR A 354 -12.28 25.35 1.41
C THR A 354 -12.64 23.94 0.92
N ILE A 355 -12.16 23.52 -0.25
CA ILE A 355 -12.49 22.20 -0.81
C ILE A 355 -12.02 21.07 0.12
N VAL A 356 -10.80 21.19 0.67
CA VAL A 356 -10.28 20.20 1.63
C VAL A 356 -11.09 20.19 2.92
N SER A 357 -11.51 21.34 3.46
CA SER A 357 -12.34 21.42 4.66
C SER A 357 -13.69 20.73 4.47
N TYR A 358 -14.34 20.94 3.33
CA TYR A 358 -15.60 20.26 3.01
C TYR A 358 -15.42 18.74 2.86
N ALA A 359 -14.30 18.29 2.27
CA ALA A 359 -13.96 16.87 2.24
C ALA A 359 -13.80 16.27 3.64
N ILE A 360 -13.14 17.00 4.56
CA ILE A 360 -12.99 16.60 5.95
C ILE A 360 -14.35 16.42 6.62
N GLU A 361 -15.25 17.39 6.46
CA GLU A 361 -16.59 17.33 7.06
C GLU A 361 -17.40 16.15 6.53
N ALA A 362 -17.48 16.01 5.20
CA ALA A 362 -18.31 15.01 4.53
C ALA A 362 -17.89 13.57 4.82
N THR A 363 -16.61 13.37 5.13
CA THR A 363 -16.06 12.07 5.48
C THR A 363 -15.65 12.00 6.94
N HIS A 364 -16.09 12.90 7.82
CA HIS A 364 -15.75 12.91 9.26
C HIS A 364 -14.26 12.61 9.55
N SER A 365 -13.37 13.32 8.87
CA SER A 365 -11.92 13.17 9.03
C SER A 365 -11.38 14.06 10.14
N ASP A 366 -10.23 13.70 10.70
CA ASP A 366 -9.51 14.59 11.62
C ASP A 366 -8.60 15.56 10.85
N ILE A 367 -8.02 15.09 9.74
CA ILE A 367 -7.11 15.86 8.89
C ILE A 367 -7.41 15.56 7.43
N GLY A 368 -7.45 16.61 6.61
CA GLY A 368 -7.46 16.52 5.15
C GLY A 368 -6.24 17.24 4.58
N MET A 369 -5.77 16.79 3.41
CA MET A 369 -4.67 17.47 2.75
C MET A 369 -4.68 17.32 1.24
N THR A 370 -4.14 18.34 0.57
CA THR A 370 -3.79 18.35 -0.84
C THR A 370 -2.39 18.89 -1.08
N ARG A 371 -1.71 18.42 -2.12
CA ARG A 371 -0.31 18.76 -2.41
C ARG A 371 -0.11 19.02 -3.89
N SER A 372 0.90 19.83 -4.23
CA SER A 372 1.35 20.02 -5.62
C SER A 372 2.70 20.75 -5.65
N PHE A 373 3.07 21.28 -6.81
CA PHE A 373 4.23 22.14 -7.05
C PHE A 373 3.89 23.59 -6.74
N ARG A 374 4.84 24.34 -6.18
CA ARG A 374 4.64 25.77 -5.89
C ARG A 374 4.59 26.64 -7.13
N GLN A 375 5.26 26.22 -8.21
CA GLN A 375 5.46 26.99 -9.43
C GLN A 375 5.07 26.20 -10.69
N PRO A 376 3.76 25.99 -10.97
CA PRO A 376 3.32 25.22 -12.13
C PRO A 376 3.83 25.75 -13.47
N TYR A 377 3.92 27.06 -13.65
CA TYR A 377 4.43 27.65 -14.90
C TYR A 377 5.91 27.32 -15.13
N ALA A 378 6.74 27.36 -14.08
CA ALA A 378 8.15 26.96 -14.18
C ALA A 378 8.28 25.47 -14.56
N TYR A 379 7.40 24.62 -14.03
CA TYR A 379 7.33 23.20 -14.40
C TYR A 379 7.00 23.04 -15.90
N TYR A 380 5.97 23.75 -16.38
CA TYR A 380 5.60 23.75 -17.78
C TYR A 380 6.74 24.23 -18.68
N CYS A 381 7.43 25.31 -18.34
CA CYS A 381 8.57 25.82 -19.10
C CYS A 381 9.69 24.77 -19.25
N ALA A 382 9.99 24.03 -18.17
CA ALA A 382 10.97 22.94 -18.23
C ALA A 382 10.48 21.81 -19.15
N LEU A 383 9.21 21.39 -19.05
CA LEU A 383 8.64 20.38 -19.94
C LEU A 383 8.65 20.80 -21.41
N LYS A 384 8.24 22.04 -21.71
CA LYS A 384 8.20 22.62 -23.06
C LYS A 384 9.58 22.62 -23.71
N ASN A 385 10.63 22.89 -22.92
CA ASN A 385 12.02 22.90 -23.39
C ASN A 385 12.68 21.51 -23.35
N ASN A 386 11.92 20.45 -23.02
CA ASN A 386 12.42 19.10 -22.82
C ASN A 386 13.55 19.01 -21.77
N ASP A 387 13.53 19.90 -20.78
CA ASP A 387 14.51 20.01 -19.70
C ASP A 387 14.04 19.21 -18.48
N ILE A 388 13.91 17.89 -18.68
CA ILE A 388 13.48 16.95 -17.63
C ILE A 388 14.51 16.88 -16.50
N ALA A 389 15.80 17.08 -16.82
CA ALA A 389 16.88 17.09 -15.83
C ALA A 389 16.63 18.16 -14.76
N THR A 390 16.29 19.39 -15.16
CA THR A 390 15.91 20.45 -14.22
C THR A 390 14.76 20.03 -13.31
N ILE A 391 13.70 19.39 -13.83
CA ILE A 391 12.57 18.91 -13.01
C ILE A 391 13.02 17.85 -12.00
N CYS A 392 13.87 16.91 -12.42
CA CYS A 392 14.41 15.86 -11.57
C CYS A 392 15.33 16.41 -10.46
N ASP A 393 16.02 17.52 -10.72
CA ASP A 393 16.92 18.20 -9.78
C ASP A 393 16.20 19.15 -8.80
N TRP A 394 14.88 19.35 -8.96
CA TRP A 394 14.10 20.16 -8.03
C TRP A 394 14.21 19.61 -6.61
N ASN A 395 14.53 20.49 -5.67
CA ASN A 395 14.55 20.16 -4.25
C ASN A 395 13.12 20.13 -3.67
N GLN A 396 13.00 19.59 -2.46
CA GLN A 396 11.72 19.45 -1.76
C GLN A 396 10.95 20.78 -1.58
N LYS A 397 11.63 21.93 -1.50
CA LYS A 397 10.98 23.24 -1.30
C LYS A 397 10.17 23.69 -2.51
N MET A 398 10.37 23.09 -3.69
CA MET A 398 9.55 23.34 -4.89
C MET A 398 8.13 22.77 -4.79
N TYR A 399 7.86 22.01 -3.74
CA TYR A 399 6.58 21.35 -3.47
C TYR A 399 5.91 21.98 -2.25
N PHE A 400 4.58 21.86 -2.18
CA PHE A 400 3.80 22.23 -1.01
C PHE A 400 2.77 21.16 -0.68
N CYS A 401 2.29 21.18 0.57
CA CYS A 401 1.15 20.39 1.01
C CYS A 401 0.29 21.25 1.94
N CYS A 402 -0.93 21.56 1.50
CA CYS A 402 -1.99 22.17 2.29
C CYS A 402 -2.58 21.08 3.20
N VAL A 403 -2.43 21.23 4.52
CA VAL A 403 -2.89 20.28 5.54
C VAL A 403 -3.85 21.01 6.46
N ILE A 404 -5.09 20.56 6.51
CA ILE A 404 -6.17 21.20 7.25
C ILE A 404 -6.66 20.26 8.35
N PRO A 405 -6.63 20.67 9.62
CA PRO A 405 -7.27 19.93 10.71
C PRO A 405 -8.77 20.21 10.74
N SER A 406 -9.55 19.25 11.24
CA SER A 406 -10.96 19.46 11.57
C SER A 406 -11.11 20.35 12.81
N GLY A 407 -12.28 20.96 12.97
CA GLY A 407 -12.62 21.72 14.19
C GLY A 407 -12.48 20.87 15.45
N THR A 408 -12.97 19.63 15.43
CA THR A 408 -12.84 18.68 16.53
C THR A 408 -11.38 18.39 16.89
N LEU A 409 -10.50 18.27 15.89
CA LEU A 409 -9.08 18.06 16.15
C LEU A 409 -8.45 19.31 16.78
N ILE A 410 -8.76 20.51 16.27
CA ILE A 410 -8.31 21.78 16.87
C ILE A 410 -8.73 21.83 18.34
N GLU A 411 -9.99 21.53 18.64
CA GLU A 411 -10.53 21.50 20.01
C GLU A 411 -9.79 20.51 20.91
N SER A 412 -9.46 19.32 20.40
CA SER A 412 -8.73 18.29 21.18
C SER A 412 -7.29 18.69 21.56
N PHE A 413 -6.73 19.69 20.87
CA PHE A 413 -5.41 20.26 21.14
C PHE A 413 -5.45 21.62 21.84
N GLN A 414 -6.61 22.06 22.34
CA GLN A 414 -6.70 23.27 23.16
C GLN A 414 -5.70 23.20 24.34
N GLY A 415 -4.86 24.23 24.46
CA GLY A 415 -3.77 24.28 25.45
C GLY A 415 -2.46 23.58 25.03
N GLN A 416 -2.41 22.93 23.87
CA GLN A 416 -1.19 22.37 23.25
C GLN A 416 -1.04 22.75 21.77
N PRO A 417 -1.21 24.02 21.37
CA PRO A 417 -1.22 24.40 19.96
C PRO A 417 0.11 24.17 19.26
N GLN A 418 1.25 24.24 19.97
CA GLN A 418 2.55 23.90 19.36
C GLN A 418 2.64 22.44 18.93
N MET A 419 1.94 21.53 19.63
CA MET A 419 1.89 20.11 19.26
C MET A 419 1.07 19.89 17.99
N LEU A 420 -0.11 20.52 17.88
CA LEU A 420 -0.92 20.50 16.66
C LEU A 420 -0.12 21.04 15.48
N THR A 421 0.47 22.24 15.61
CA THR A 421 1.33 22.81 14.56
C THR A 421 2.48 21.86 14.20
N GLY A 422 3.13 21.24 15.18
CA GLY A 422 4.20 20.27 14.94
C GLY A 422 3.75 19.08 14.09
N ILE A 423 2.55 18.55 14.35
CA ILE A 423 1.94 17.46 13.58
C ILE A 423 1.65 17.92 12.14
N LEU A 424 0.97 19.07 11.95
CA LEU A 424 0.63 19.58 10.62
C LEU A 424 1.88 19.84 9.76
N VAL A 425 2.93 20.43 10.37
CA VAL A 425 4.22 20.64 9.71
C VAL A 425 4.89 19.31 9.35
N ALA A 426 4.88 18.32 10.24
CA ALA A 426 5.46 17.00 9.97
C ALA A 426 4.74 16.30 8.81
N ILE A 427 3.40 16.36 8.76
CA ILE A 427 2.59 15.83 7.68
C ILE A 427 2.93 16.54 6.36
N SER A 428 2.92 17.89 6.36
CA SER A 428 3.22 18.68 5.17
C SER A 428 4.61 18.32 4.61
N LYS A 429 5.65 18.30 5.46
CA LYS A 429 7.01 17.93 5.05
C LYS A 429 7.12 16.50 4.53
N ARG A 430 6.42 15.54 5.13
CA ARG A 430 6.41 14.17 4.63
C ARG A 430 5.76 14.08 3.24
N MET A 431 4.73 14.88 2.97
CA MET A 431 4.03 14.91 1.68
C MET A 431 4.79 15.66 0.59
N GLU A 432 5.48 16.76 0.93
CA GLU A 432 6.44 17.40 0.02
C GLU A 432 7.52 16.40 -0.42
N TYR A 433 8.08 15.61 0.51
CA TYR A 433 9.05 14.55 0.21
C TYR A 433 8.46 13.43 -0.67
N ASN A 434 7.18 13.09 -0.49
CA ASN A 434 6.50 12.16 -1.40
C ASN A 434 6.38 12.73 -2.81
N SER A 435 5.97 13.99 -2.96
CA SER A 435 5.81 14.61 -4.29
C SER A 435 7.15 14.74 -4.98
N TRP A 436 8.19 15.08 -4.22
CA TRP A 436 9.57 14.97 -4.64
C TRP A 436 9.78 13.56 -5.23
N HIS A 437 9.67 12.48 -4.45
CA HIS A 437 9.96 11.11 -4.93
C HIS A 437 9.15 10.63 -6.14
N TYR A 438 7.90 11.06 -6.29
CA TYR A 438 7.07 10.59 -7.41
C TYR A 438 7.39 11.28 -8.73
N THR A 439 7.90 12.52 -8.68
CA THR A 439 8.09 13.33 -9.89
C THR A 439 8.95 12.64 -10.96
N PRO A 440 10.13 12.06 -10.63
CA PRO A 440 10.94 11.36 -11.63
C PRO A 440 10.25 10.13 -12.23
N GLY A 441 9.36 9.49 -11.46
CA GLY A 441 8.58 8.34 -11.88
C GLY A 441 7.64 8.57 -13.06
N ASN A 442 7.37 9.83 -13.42
CA ASN A 442 6.60 10.19 -14.62
C ASN A 442 7.45 10.20 -15.93
N PHE A 443 8.79 10.07 -15.83
CA PHE A 443 9.70 10.27 -16.97
C PHE A 443 10.62 9.07 -17.26
N LEU A 444 10.27 7.88 -16.76
CA LEU A 444 11.13 6.68 -16.83
C LEU A 444 11.52 6.28 -18.26
N ASN A 445 10.65 6.53 -19.23
CA ASN A 445 10.89 6.22 -20.64
C ASN A 445 11.78 7.25 -21.36
N ARG A 446 12.12 8.35 -20.68
CA ARG A 446 12.83 9.51 -21.26
C ARG A 446 14.18 9.77 -20.62
N VAL A 447 14.36 9.38 -19.35
CA VAL A 447 15.62 9.57 -18.62
C VAL A 447 16.32 8.23 -18.44
N LYS A 448 17.45 8.04 -19.15
CA LYS A 448 18.22 6.78 -19.09
C LYS A 448 18.99 6.61 -17.78
N ASN A 449 19.43 7.71 -17.17
CA ASN A 449 20.24 7.71 -15.96
C ASN A 449 19.65 8.72 -14.95
N MET A 450 18.76 8.26 -14.08
CA MET A 450 18.37 9.04 -12.90
C MET A 450 19.21 8.61 -11.72
N GLU A 451 20.09 9.49 -11.24
CA GLU A 451 20.85 9.27 -10.00
C GLU A 451 19.96 9.31 -8.76
N ARG A 452 18.82 9.99 -8.88
CA ARG A 452 17.88 10.22 -7.80
C ARG A 452 16.90 9.06 -7.63
N HIS A 453 16.83 8.52 -6.41
CA HIS A 453 15.83 7.51 -6.05
C HIS A 453 14.40 8.06 -6.20
N TYR A 454 13.47 7.23 -6.69
CA TYR A 454 12.08 7.59 -6.95
C TYR A 454 11.13 6.47 -6.52
N TYR A 455 9.83 6.78 -6.46
CA TYR A 455 8.79 5.76 -6.37
C TYR A 455 7.88 5.87 -7.58
N PHE A 456 7.25 4.77 -8.00
CA PHE A 456 6.19 4.86 -8.99
C PHE A 456 5.07 5.80 -8.49
N PRO A 457 4.63 6.78 -9.30
CA PRO A 457 3.54 7.67 -8.90
C PRO A 457 2.29 6.86 -8.59
N PRO A 458 1.62 7.08 -7.44
CA PRO A 458 0.36 6.39 -7.17
C PRO A 458 -0.72 6.83 -8.15
N VAL A 459 -1.40 5.86 -8.75
CA VAL A 459 -2.50 6.08 -9.72
C VAL A 459 -3.83 5.47 -9.27
N MET A 460 -3.85 4.76 -8.14
CA MET A 460 -5.04 4.14 -7.58
C MET A 460 -5.36 4.76 -6.22
N SER A 461 -6.65 5.01 -6.00
CA SER A 461 -7.15 5.39 -4.69
C SER A 461 -7.11 4.22 -3.71
N ASP A 462 -7.04 4.52 -2.42
CA ASP A 462 -7.05 3.48 -1.39
C ASP A 462 -7.72 3.91 -0.08
N ILE A 463 -8.22 2.89 0.64
CA ILE A 463 -8.66 2.95 2.03
C ILE A 463 -7.69 2.12 2.85
N THR A 464 -7.04 2.74 3.83
CA THR A 464 -6.06 2.10 4.71
C THR A 464 -6.57 2.04 6.14
N THR A 465 -6.38 0.88 6.78
CA THR A 465 -6.70 0.65 8.20
C THR A 465 -5.45 0.29 9.00
N TRP A 466 -5.45 0.60 10.30
CA TRP A 466 -4.35 0.28 11.24
C TRP A 466 -2.97 0.75 10.76
N SER A 467 -2.89 1.95 10.17
CA SER A 467 -1.66 2.48 9.56
C SER A 467 -0.62 2.97 10.57
N ASN A 468 -1.02 3.16 11.83
CA ASN A 468 -0.23 3.71 12.95
C ASN A 468 0.64 2.68 13.68
N GLN A 469 1.04 1.60 13.01
CA GLN A 469 1.67 0.45 13.67
C GLN A 469 3.16 0.33 13.38
N HIS A 470 3.55 0.51 12.12
CA HIS A 470 4.92 0.27 11.66
C HIS A 470 5.65 1.54 11.20
N HIS A 471 4.97 2.42 10.45
CA HIS A 471 5.60 3.62 9.91
C HIS A 471 5.71 4.70 11.01
N LYS A 472 6.95 5.09 11.36
CA LYS A 472 7.24 6.05 12.46
C LYS A 472 6.41 7.34 12.39
N GLY A 473 6.20 7.88 11.19
CA GLY A 473 5.37 9.07 11.00
C GLY A 473 3.89 8.85 11.32
N HIS A 474 3.34 7.68 10.97
CA HIS A 474 1.95 7.35 11.31
C HIS A 474 1.78 7.02 12.79
N VAL A 475 2.78 6.37 13.40
CA VAL A 475 2.80 6.12 14.85
C VAL A 475 2.83 7.46 15.61
N PHE A 476 3.65 8.41 15.15
CA PHE A 476 3.79 9.73 15.78
C PHE A 476 2.50 10.56 15.68
N ALA A 477 1.89 10.61 14.50
CA ALA A 477 0.65 11.36 14.25
C ALA A 477 -0.63 10.54 14.52
N ASP A 478 -0.51 9.35 15.09
CA ASP A 478 -1.58 8.37 15.35
C ASP A 478 -2.56 8.17 14.17
N VAL A 479 -2.03 8.13 12.94
CA VAL A 479 -2.83 7.96 11.72
C VAL A 479 -3.31 6.52 11.62
N LYS A 480 -4.48 6.25 12.20
CA LYS A 480 -5.05 4.91 12.29
C LYS A 480 -5.75 4.51 11.00
N TYR A 481 -6.59 5.39 10.46
CA TYR A 481 -7.32 5.18 9.22
C TYR A 481 -6.99 6.29 8.22
N ALA A 482 -6.83 5.95 6.95
CA ALA A 482 -6.52 6.91 5.90
C ALA A 482 -7.26 6.59 4.60
N MET A 483 -7.58 7.61 3.81
CA MET A 483 -7.90 7.50 2.40
C MET A 483 -6.91 8.30 1.58
N ARG A 484 -6.59 7.82 0.39
CA ARG A 484 -5.76 8.51 -0.59
C ARG A 484 -6.46 8.48 -1.94
N CYS A 485 -6.58 9.64 -2.57
CA CYS A 485 -7.15 9.79 -3.91
C CYS A 485 -6.15 10.57 -4.77
N PRO A 486 -5.21 9.88 -5.45
CA PRO A 486 -4.23 10.56 -6.28
C PRO A 486 -4.88 11.15 -7.53
N GLY A 487 -4.37 12.29 -7.98
CA GLY A 487 -4.85 12.99 -9.15
C GLY A 487 -3.79 13.15 -10.23
N THR A 488 -4.25 13.21 -11.48
CA THR A 488 -3.44 13.43 -12.68
C THR A 488 -3.82 14.76 -13.30
N ILE A 489 -2.84 15.47 -13.88
CA ILE A 489 -3.10 16.60 -14.77
C ILE A 489 -2.58 16.29 -16.18
N GLN A 490 -3.17 16.95 -17.16
CA GLN A 490 -2.85 16.83 -18.58
C GLN A 490 -1.87 17.94 -18.98
N CYS A 491 -0.73 17.56 -19.56
CA CYS A 491 0.23 18.48 -20.17
C CYS A 491 0.86 17.82 -21.40
N PRO A 492 0.15 17.76 -22.55
CA PRO A 492 0.58 17.00 -23.72
C PRO A 492 2.05 17.27 -24.10
N PRO A 493 2.84 16.21 -24.36
CA PRO A 493 2.45 14.80 -24.50
C PRO A 493 2.43 13.99 -23.18
N TYR A 494 2.42 14.65 -22.02
CA TYR A 494 2.53 14.01 -20.71
C TYR A 494 1.18 13.94 -19.96
N ASP A 495 0.97 12.79 -19.33
CA ASP A 495 0.04 12.62 -18.21
C ASP A 495 0.84 12.61 -16.92
N LEU A 496 0.67 13.63 -16.09
CA LEU A 496 1.46 13.81 -14.88
C LEU A 496 0.72 13.16 -13.70
N ALA A 497 1.02 11.88 -13.46
CA ALA A 497 0.42 11.11 -12.39
C ALA A 497 0.89 11.59 -11.01
N ALA A 498 -0.03 11.52 -10.03
CA ALA A 498 0.17 11.98 -8.66
C ALA A 498 0.68 13.43 -8.56
N PHE A 499 0.31 14.28 -9.53
CA PHE A 499 0.59 15.72 -9.53
C PHE A 499 -0.04 16.42 -8.33
N TYR A 500 -1.24 15.96 -7.97
CA TYR A 500 -1.91 16.27 -6.72
C TYR A 500 -2.51 15.00 -6.11
N ASP A 501 -3.04 15.12 -4.90
CA ASP A 501 -3.60 14.01 -4.14
C ASP A 501 -4.54 14.58 -3.08
N LEU A 502 -5.73 14.03 -2.92
CA LEU A 502 -6.55 14.28 -1.73
C LEU A 502 -6.32 13.14 -0.74
N ARG A 503 -5.80 13.47 0.45
CA ARG A 503 -5.69 12.50 1.54
C ARG A 503 -6.50 12.93 2.75
N LEU A 504 -7.16 11.95 3.34
CA LEU A 504 -8.03 12.11 4.50
C LEU A 504 -7.57 11.13 5.57
N MET A 505 -7.47 11.58 6.81
CA MET A 505 -6.89 10.81 7.91
C MET A 505 -7.74 10.98 9.16
N ARG A 506 -7.91 9.90 9.91
CA ARG A 506 -8.51 9.92 11.23
C ARG A 506 -7.81 8.98 12.20
N SER A 507 -7.72 9.40 13.44
CA SER A 507 -7.06 8.72 14.55
C SER A 507 -8.01 7.81 15.33
N THR A 508 -9.29 8.17 15.36
CA THR A 508 -10.34 7.47 16.11
C THR A 508 -11.59 7.21 15.27
N GLY A 509 -12.60 6.58 15.87
CA GLY A 509 -13.86 6.25 15.21
C GLY A 509 -13.82 5.00 14.34
N ASN A 510 -14.78 4.91 13.42
CA ASN A 510 -14.93 3.78 12.51
C ASN A 510 -13.92 3.85 11.35
N THR A 511 -13.67 2.71 10.71
CA THR A 511 -12.93 2.65 9.44
C THR A 511 -13.68 3.44 8.36
N TYR A 512 -12.95 4.00 7.40
CA TYR A 512 -13.58 4.54 6.19
C TYR A 512 -14.30 3.44 5.40
N THR A 513 -15.40 3.83 4.79
CA THR A 513 -16.26 2.98 3.96
C THR A 513 -16.05 3.29 2.48
N GLU A 514 -16.65 2.49 1.60
CA GLU A 514 -16.67 2.80 0.17
C GLU A 514 -17.46 4.08 -0.13
N ASP A 515 -18.51 4.38 0.63
CA ASP A 515 -19.24 5.65 0.56
C ASP A 515 -18.35 6.85 0.89
N ASP A 516 -17.53 6.75 1.94
CA ASP A 516 -16.54 7.79 2.24
C ASP A 516 -15.55 8.00 1.09
N LEU A 517 -15.15 6.91 0.42
CA LEU A 517 -14.26 7.00 -0.74
C LEU A 517 -14.94 7.67 -1.94
N MET A 518 -16.21 7.37 -2.22
CA MET A 518 -16.97 8.06 -3.28
C MET A 518 -17.07 9.57 -3.03
N LYS A 519 -17.31 9.97 -1.77
CA LYS A 519 -17.26 11.39 -1.37
C LYS A 519 -15.87 11.99 -1.59
N ALA A 520 -14.81 11.31 -1.16
CA ALA A 520 -13.45 11.78 -1.35
C ALA A 520 -13.10 11.93 -2.84
N LEU A 521 -13.53 11.01 -3.70
CA LEU A 521 -13.33 11.09 -5.16
C LEU A 521 -14.05 12.29 -5.78
N TYR A 522 -15.24 12.65 -5.29
CA TYR A 522 -15.94 13.87 -5.71
C TYR A 522 -15.09 15.13 -5.44
N TYR A 523 -14.57 15.30 -4.22
CA TYR A 523 -13.72 16.45 -3.89
C TYR A 523 -12.37 16.41 -4.61
N GLN A 524 -11.80 15.21 -4.79
CA GLN A 524 -10.57 15.03 -5.56
C GLN A 524 -10.75 15.48 -7.01
N ARG A 525 -11.89 15.17 -7.64
CA ARG A 525 -12.22 15.66 -8.98
C ARG A 525 -12.27 17.19 -9.03
N ILE A 526 -12.95 17.84 -8.10
CA ILE A 526 -13.03 19.33 -8.04
C ILE A 526 -11.63 19.93 -7.85
N LEU A 527 -10.79 19.37 -6.97
CA LEU A 527 -9.40 19.78 -6.83
C LEU A 527 -8.63 19.63 -8.15
N GLY A 528 -8.90 18.55 -8.90
CA GLY A 528 -8.33 18.33 -10.23
C GLY A 528 -8.64 19.45 -11.20
N GLU A 529 -9.90 19.86 -11.28
CA GLU A 529 -10.32 20.97 -12.14
C GLU A 529 -9.62 22.28 -11.75
N LEU A 530 -9.45 22.54 -10.44
CA LEU A 530 -8.72 23.72 -9.94
C LEU A 530 -7.22 23.66 -10.31
N TYR A 531 -6.56 22.51 -10.10
CA TYR A 531 -5.15 22.34 -10.44
C TYR A 531 -4.89 22.42 -11.94
N GLN A 532 -5.75 21.80 -12.76
CA GLN A 532 -5.66 21.87 -14.22
C GLN A 532 -5.85 23.31 -14.69
N ALA A 533 -6.86 24.04 -14.19
CA ALA A 533 -7.10 25.43 -14.53
C ALA A 533 -5.90 26.34 -14.16
N TRP A 534 -5.31 26.13 -12.96
CA TRP A 534 -4.13 26.89 -12.54
C TRP A 534 -2.90 26.59 -13.41
N PHE A 535 -2.67 25.32 -13.74
CA PHE A 535 -1.58 24.92 -14.63
C PHE A 535 -1.74 25.52 -16.03
N ASP A 536 -2.93 25.38 -16.62
CA ASP A 536 -3.24 25.87 -17.97
C ASP A 536 -3.19 27.38 -18.05
N PHE A 537 -3.68 28.10 -17.03
CA PHE A 537 -3.57 29.54 -16.97
C PHE A 537 -2.11 30.00 -17.06
N GLY A 538 -1.24 29.43 -16.21
CA GLY A 538 0.20 29.73 -16.25
C GLY A 538 0.80 29.45 -17.63
N MET A 539 0.47 28.29 -18.21
CA MET A 539 0.90 27.90 -19.56
C MET A 539 0.48 28.89 -20.65
N GLN A 540 -0.79 29.32 -20.64
CA GLN A 540 -1.40 30.10 -21.73
C GLN A 540 -1.06 31.59 -21.64
N THR A 541 -0.95 32.14 -20.42
CA THR A 541 -0.72 33.58 -20.21
C THR A 541 0.71 33.92 -19.83
N ALA A 542 1.59 32.93 -19.70
CA ALA A 542 2.96 33.09 -19.20
C ALA A 542 3.02 33.80 -17.82
N CYS A 543 1.98 33.65 -17.00
CA CYS A 543 1.86 34.31 -15.71
C CYS A 543 2.28 33.37 -14.57
N THR A 544 3.10 33.87 -13.65
CA THR A 544 3.51 33.15 -12.44
C THR A 544 2.58 33.49 -11.28
N ILE A 545 1.83 32.50 -10.81
CA ILE A 545 1.09 32.57 -9.54
C ILE A 545 1.68 31.49 -8.63
N ASP A 546 2.54 31.90 -7.70
CA ASP A 546 3.30 30.97 -6.87
C ASP A 546 2.70 30.81 -5.47
N ILE A 547 2.61 29.57 -4.99
CA ILE A 547 2.18 29.29 -3.62
C ILE A 547 3.38 29.43 -2.67
N THR A 548 3.35 30.46 -1.82
CA THR A 548 4.35 30.68 -0.76
C THR A 548 3.92 30.17 0.62
N ALA A 549 2.64 29.79 0.77
CA ALA A 549 2.07 29.27 2.00
C ALA A 549 2.46 27.80 2.31
N TYR A 550 1.92 27.27 3.42
CA TYR A 550 2.06 25.87 3.86
C TYR A 550 3.47 25.42 4.19
N ASP A 551 4.34 26.35 4.53
CA ASP A 551 5.62 26.07 5.19
C ASP A 551 5.46 26.09 6.73
N ARG A 552 6.56 25.89 7.44
CA ARG A 552 6.53 25.90 8.91
C ARG A 552 6.02 27.23 9.47
N ALA A 553 6.45 28.36 8.91
CA ALA A 553 6.08 29.68 9.42
C ALA A 553 4.59 29.94 9.23
N TRP A 554 4.03 29.53 8.09
CA TRP A 554 2.60 29.64 7.81
C TRP A 554 1.77 28.85 8.84
N TYR A 555 2.09 27.57 9.08
CA TYR A 555 1.34 26.77 10.07
C TYR A 555 1.47 27.34 11.50
N GLN A 556 2.62 27.91 11.83
CA GLN A 556 2.82 28.57 13.12
C GLN A 556 1.91 29.79 13.25
N GLN A 557 1.87 30.64 12.23
CA GLN A 557 1.00 31.81 12.22
C GLN A 557 -0.49 31.44 12.32
N GLN A 558 -0.93 30.39 11.63
CA GLN A 558 -2.34 29.99 11.60
C GLN A 558 -2.81 29.30 12.89
N TYR A 559 -2.00 28.41 13.47
CA TYR A 559 -2.47 27.49 14.52
C TYR A 559 -1.80 27.66 15.88
N GLN A 560 -0.73 28.45 16.03
CA GLN A 560 -0.13 28.66 17.36
C GLN A 560 -0.86 29.70 18.21
N GLN A 561 -1.77 30.47 17.61
CA GLN A 561 -2.54 31.52 18.29
C GLN A 561 -3.95 31.06 18.69
N ILE A 562 -4.31 29.82 18.33
CA ILE A 562 -5.55 29.13 18.74
C ILE A 562 -5.28 28.41 20.06
#